data_AF-A0A109XX66-F1
#
_entry.id   AF-A0A109XX66-F1
#
_cell.length_a   1.000
_cell.length_b   1.000
_cell.length_c   1.000
_cell.angle_alpha   90.00
_cell.angle_beta   90.00
_cell.angle_gamma   90.00
#
_symmetry.space_group_name_H-M   'P 1'
#
loop_
_entity.id
_entity.type
_entity.pdbx_description
1 polymer ?
#
loop_
_entity_poly.entity_id
_entity_poly.type
_entity_poly.pdbx_seq_one_letter_code
_entity_poly.pdbx_strand_id
1 'polypeptide(L)'
;MTISTPPSKSREAKLFRNNRSQAVRIPAEFELPGERVLIRREGGKLIIEPVLGPRNIVELLAQWRQDEPLGLEDQFPEIANMPLQPEDML
;
A
#
# COMPACT_ATOMS: atom_id res chain seq x y z
N MET A 1 29.11 -8.66 17.39
CA MET A 1 28.43 -7.39 17.01
C MET A 1 27.11 -7.36 17.76
N THR A 2 27.00 -6.54 18.80
CA THR A 2 25.80 -6.45 19.64
C THR A 2 24.81 -5.48 19.01
N ILE A 3 23.75 -6.00 18.42
CA ILE A 3 22.61 -5.19 17.98
C ILE A 3 21.92 -4.61 19.22
N SER A 4 22.12 -3.32 19.47
CA SER A 4 21.42 -2.58 20.50
C SER A 4 19.97 -2.41 20.06
N THR A 5 19.08 -3.29 20.53
CA THR A 5 17.63 -3.10 20.40
C THR A 5 17.27 -1.77 21.07
N PRO A 6 16.73 -0.77 20.33
CA PRO A 6 16.32 0.47 20.96
C PRO A 6 15.22 0.20 21.99
N PRO A 7 15.14 0.97 23.08
CA PRO A 7 14.13 0.77 24.11
C PRO A 7 12.74 0.88 23.51
N SER A 8 11.97 -0.21 23.53
CA SER A 8 10.58 -0.22 23.07
C SER A 8 9.74 0.60 24.03
N LYS A 9 9.36 1.82 23.63
CA LYS A 9 8.33 2.58 24.34
C LYS A 9 7.04 1.76 24.32
N SER A 10 6.49 1.44 25.48
CA SER A 10 5.22 0.72 25.61
C SER A 10 4.19 1.62 26.27
N ARG A 11 2.99 1.69 25.72
CA ARG A 11 1.87 2.41 26.31
C ARG A 11 0.65 1.51 26.36
N GLU A 12 -0.06 1.54 27.48
CA GLU A 12 -1.34 0.85 27.61
C GLU A 12 -2.40 1.61 26.79
N ALA A 13 -3.13 0.88 25.96
CA ALA A 13 -4.21 1.41 25.15
C ALA A 13 -5.51 0.64 25.42
N LYS A 14 -6.62 1.36 25.47
CA LYS A 14 -7.93 0.77 25.72
C LYS A 14 -8.49 0.14 24.44
N LEU A 15 -8.92 -1.12 24.54
CA LEU A 15 -9.68 -1.79 23.49
C LEU A 15 -11.13 -1.29 23.49
N PHE A 16 -11.70 -1.13 22.31
CA PHE A 16 -13.09 -0.75 22.11
C PHE A 16 -13.70 -1.52 20.94
N ARG A 17 -15.01 -1.35 20.73
CA ARG A 17 -15.74 -1.96 19.62
C ARG A 17 -16.02 -0.91 18.54
N ASN A 18 -15.75 -1.26 17.28
CA ASN A 18 -16.22 -0.53 16.11
C ASN A 18 -17.16 -1.45 15.33
N ASN A 19 -18.46 -1.21 15.46
CA ASN A 19 -19.51 -2.11 14.96
C ASN A 19 -19.29 -3.56 15.44
N ARG A 20 -19.08 -4.50 14.52
CA ARG A 20 -18.86 -5.93 14.82
C ARG A 20 -17.40 -6.27 15.10
N SER A 21 -16.49 -5.30 15.00
CA SER A 21 -15.04 -5.48 15.10
C SER A 21 -14.47 -4.97 16.44
N GLN A 22 -13.34 -5.52 16.87
CA GLN A 22 -12.54 -4.94 17.96
C GLN A 22 -11.54 -3.94 17.37
N ALA A 23 -11.30 -2.83 18.07
CA ALA A 23 -10.39 -1.78 17.64
C ALA A 23 -9.55 -1.27 18.81
N VAL A 24 -8.38 -0.73 18.47
CA VAL A 24 -7.48 0.00 19.38
C VAL A 24 -7.17 1.35 18.74
N ARG A 25 -7.13 2.42 19.55
CA ARG A 25 -6.64 3.72 19.06
C ARG A 25 -5.13 3.67 19.12
N ILE A 26 -4.47 3.85 17.98
CA ILE A 26 -3.02 3.96 17.92
C ILE A 26 -2.65 5.37 18.38
N PRO A 27 -1.93 5.55 19.50
CA PRO A 27 -1.44 6.86 19.92
C PRO A 27 -0.49 7.45 18.88
N ALA A 28 -0.42 8.78 18.77
CA ALA A 28 0.37 9.47 17.74
C ALA A 28 1.85 9.07 17.75
N GLU A 29 2.42 8.76 18.92
CA GLU A 29 3.81 8.30 19.04
C GLU A 29 4.06 6.90 18.44
N PHE A 30 3.01 6.15 18.11
CA PHE A 30 3.04 4.83 17.47
C PHE A 30 2.37 4.83 16.09
N GLU A 31 2.09 6.00 15.51
CA GLU A 31 1.44 6.11 14.21
C GLU A 31 2.26 5.40 13.12
N LEU A 32 1.59 4.56 12.34
CA LEU A 32 2.21 3.82 11.24
C LEU A 32 2.04 4.61 9.94
N PRO A 33 3.04 4.56 9.03
CA PRO A 33 2.91 5.22 7.74
C PRO A 33 1.90 4.49 6.84
N GLY A 34 1.15 5.27 6.05
CA GLY A 34 0.20 4.76 5.07
C GLY A 34 -1.20 4.52 5.64
N GLU A 35 -2.06 3.90 4.84
CA GLU A 35 -3.49 3.72 5.15
C GLU A 35 -3.88 2.27 5.45
N ARG A 36 -2.97 1.33 5.19
CA ARG A 36 -3.21 -0.11 5.30
C ARG A 36 -2.16 -0.77 6.17
N VAL A 37 -2.58 -1.78 6.92
CA VAL A 37 -1.72 -2.57 7.79
C VAL A 37 -1.99 -4.06 7.61
N LEU A 38 -0.94 -4.87 7.74
CA LEU A 38 -1.01 -6.31 7.88
C LEU A 38 -1.06 -6.62 9.38
N ILE A 39 -1.98 -7.51 9.77
CA ILE A 39 -2.10 -7.97 11.16
C ILE A 39 -1.83 -9.46 11.19
N ARG A 40 -0.82 -9.87 11.98
CA ARG A 40 -0.53 -11.29 12.23
C ARG A 40 -0.53 -11.59 13.73
N ARG A 41 -0.86 -12.82 14.08
CA ARG A 41 -0.89 -13.30 15.46
C ARG A 41 0.26 -14.26 15.70
N GLU A 42 1.10 -13.94 16.68
CA GLU A 42 2.19 -14.82 17.12
C GLU A 42 2.01 -15.09 18.62
N GLY A 43 1.55 -16.31 18.92
CA GLY A 43 1.17 -16.70 20.28
C GLY A 43 0.07 -15.79 20.85
N GLY A 44 0.39 -15.09 21.93
CA GLY A 44 -0.51 -14.13 22.60
C GLY A 44 -0.41 -12.69 22.10
N LYS A 45 0.41 -12.41 21.09
CA LYS A 45 0.69 -11.05 20.59
C LYS A 45 0.03 -10.84 19.23
N LEU A 46 -0.48 -9.63 19.01
CA LEU A 46 -0.80 -9.13 17.67
C LEU A 46 0.36 -8.26 17.19
N ILE A 47 0.88 -8.58 16.01
CA ILE A 47 1.92 -7.83 15.32
C ILE A 47 1.23 -7.10 14.17
N ILE A 48 1.39 -5.78 14.14
CA ILE A 48 0.79 -4.90 13.13
C ILE A 48 1.94 -4.25 12.37
N GLU A 49 1.97 -4.45 11.06
CA GLU A 49 3.00 -3.93 10.16
C GLU A 49 2.35 -3.08 9.06
N PRO A 50 2.92 -1.94 8.65
CA PRO A 50 2.35 -1.13 7.57
C PRO A 50 2.46 -1.87 6.24
N VAL A 51 1.40 -1.84 5.44
CA VAL A 51 1.46 -2.27 4.04
C VAL A 51 1.98 -1.10 3.23
N LEU A 52 3.27 -1.15 2.90
CA LEU A 52 3.91 -0.17 2.05
C LEU A 52 3.52 -0.47 0.59
N GLY A 53 2.69 0.39 0.01
CA GLY A 53 2.55 0.43 -1.44
C GLY A 53 3.80 1.03 -2.09
N PRO A 54 3.91 0.96 -3.42
CA PRO A 54 5.01 1.60 -4.13
C PRO A 54 5.00 3.10 -3.84
N ARG A 55 6.13 3.61 -3.35
CA ARG A 55 6.31 4.99 -2.88
C ARG A 55 6.57 5.97 -4.01
N ASN A 56 6.87 5.46 -5.20
CA ASN A 56 7.21 6.22 -6.38
C ASN A 56 6.88 5.42 -7.64
N ILE A 57 6.94 6.10 -8.79
CA ILE A 57 6.62 5.48 -10.10
C ILE A 57 7.56 4.29 -10.42
N VAL A 58 8.80 4.30 -9.94
CA VAL A 58 9.78 3.23 -10.20
C VAL A 58 9.38 1.94 -9.47
N GLU A 59 9.00 2.04 -8.20
CA GLU A 59 8.50 0.91 -7.40
C GLU A 59 7.17 0.39 -7.98
N LEU A 60 6.29 1.30 -8.45
CA LEU A 60 5.02 0.91 -9.06
C LEU A 60 5.25 0.13 -10.37
N LEU A 61 6.13 0.62 -11.24
CA LEU A 61 6.51 -0.08 -12.47
C LEU A 61 7.20 -1.42 -12.20
N ALA A 62 8.01 -1.51 -11.14
CA ALA A 62 8.62 -2.76 -10.72
C ALA A 62 7.57 -3.79 -10.29
N GLN A 63 6.53 -3.35 -9.59
CA GLN A 63 5.40 -4.20 -9.22
C GLN A 63 4.61 -4.66 -10.45
N TRP A 64 4.23 -3.75 -11.35
CA TRP A 64 3.47 -4.11 -12.57
C TRP A 64 4.23 -5.08 -13.49
N ARG A 65 5.57 -5.06 -13.47
CA ARG A 65 6.39 -6.06 -14.20
C ARG A 65 6.29 -7.47 -13.62
N GLN A 66 5.85 -7.64 -12.37
CA GLN A 66 5.64 -8.94 -11.74
C GLN A 66 4.19 -9.44 -11.88
N ASP A 67 3.25 -8.55 -12.23
CA ASP A 67 1.86 -8.91 -12.42
C ASP A 67 1.67 -9.71 -13.72
N GLU A 68 0.64 -10.54 -13.78
CA GLU A 68 0.33 -11.34 -14.97
C GLU A 68 -0.03 -10.40 -16.14
N PRO A 69 0.51 -10.63 -17.36
CA PRO A 69 0.17 -9.81 -18.52
C PRO A 69 -1.34 -9.82 -18.79
N LEU A 70 -1.85 -8.67 -19.22
CA LEU A 70 -3.25 -8.53 -19.62
C LEU A 70 -3.58 -9.46 -20.80
N GLY A 71 -4.85 -9.92 -20.83
CA GLY A 71 -5.34 -10.85 -21.83
C GLY A 71 -5.49 -10.23 -23.22
N LEU A 72 -5.86 -11.05 -24.20
CA LEU A 72 -6.13 -10.56 -25.56
C LEU A 72 -7.36 -9.62 -25.59
N GLU A 73 -8.30 -9.85 -24.68
CA GLU A 73 -9.50 -9.05 -24.45
C GLU A 73 -9.23 -7.64 -23.93
N ASP A 74 -8.08 -7.43 -23.29
CA ASP A 74 -7.66 -6.15 -22.72
C ASP A 74 -6.78 -5.34 -23.68
N GLN A 75 -6.49 -5.87 -24.87
CA GLN A 75 -5.67 -5.17 -25.85
C GLN A 75 -6.41 -3.94 -26.38
N PHE A 76 -5.68 -2.83 -26.49
CA PHE A 76 -6.18 -1.65 -27.16
C PHE A 76 -6.48 -1.95 -28.63
N PRO A 77 -7.52 -1.34 -29.21
CA PRO A 77 -7.76 -1.46 -30.65
C PRO A 77 -6.57 -0.92 -31.44
N GLU A 78 -6.39 -1.42 -32.67
CA GLU A 78 -5.41 -0.82 -33.58
C GLU A 78 -5.82 0.62 -33.89
N ILE A 79 -4.94 1.57 -33.53
CA ILE A 79 -5.11 2.99 -33.84
C ILE A 79 -4.17 3.31 -35.01
N ALA A 80 -4.75 3.74 -36.13
CA ALA A 80 -3.97 4.20 -37.28
C ALA A 80 -3.13 5.43 -36.89
N ASN A 81 -1.82 5.36 -37.11
CA ASN A 81 -0.91 6.48 -36.88
C ASN A 81 -1.02 7.50 -38.04
N MET A 82 -2.15 8.19 -38.10
CA MET A 82 -2.44 9.18 -39.13
C MET A 82 -1.65 10.47 -38.86
N PRO A 83 -1.00 11.07 -39.87
CA PRO A 83 -0.41 12.39 -39.69
C PRO A 83 -1.49 13.41 -39.30
N LEU A 84 -1.09 14.41 -38.52
CA LEU A 84 -1.92 15.56 -38.21
C LEU A 84 -2.51 16.12 -39.51
N GLN A 85 -3.84 16.21 -39.56
CA GLN A 85 -4.52 16.88 -40.65
C GLN A 85 -4.41 18.39 -40.41
N PRO A 86 -4.09 19.21 -41.44
CA PRO A 86 -4.21 20.64 -41.32
C PRO A 86 -5.69 20.97 -41.04
N GLU A 87 -5.96 21.59 -39.89
CA GLU A 87 -7.26 22.21 -39.62
C GLU A 87 -7.22 23.64 -40.15
N ASP A 88 -8.23 24.01 -40.94
CA ASP A 88 -8.46 25.41 -41.27
C ASP A 88 -8.95 26.12 -39.98
N MET A 89 -8.03 26.80 -39.30
CA MET A 89 -8.38 27.65 -38.15
C MET A 89 -9.15 28.87 -38.66
N LEU A 90 -10.45 28.95 -38.36
CA LEU A 90 -11.31 30.11 -38.65
C LEU A 90 -10.99 31.32 -37.77
#